data_AF-A0A4Z0BF12-F1
#
_entry.id   AF-A0A4Z0BF12-F1
#
_cell.length_a   1.000
_cell.length_b   1.000
_cell.length_c   1.000
_cell.angle_alpha   90.00
_cell.angle_beta   90.00
_cell.angle_gamma   90.00
#
_symmetry.space_group_name_H-M   'P 1'
#
loop_
_entity.id
_entity.type
_entity.pdbx_description
1 polymer ?
#
loop_
_entity_poly.entity_id
_entity_poly.type
_entity_poly.pdbx_seq_one_letter_code
_entity_poly.pdbx_strand_id
1 'polypeptide(L)'
;MKRRRSLAPLLVATALQGAAPAASAAWALAYEQSFAGGGALDASFWRQETGLQRNREAQSYQPGNVMVQGGVLRIEARRETVPNPHWRASSGDWRLSRRESSYSSGAIVSRAPLRFARVEIVARTPSGAGVWPALWLVHEAAGEYGEIDLFEAVGKHPDTVFAGVHWGTDPRTRKHRNDSRVVPGFEGRWHTHTLEWTPSAVTISLDGRPWYRFDPDDARLPGGIDPLRRPMHLRINLALGGSWGGDIDDGKLPARFDIASVRVWNWADGDNDAAAAPVRTSPGQPVRPPEPAAEKSDAMPAAPAESAQTRRPPVRWGR
;
A
#
# COMPACT_ATOMS: atom_id res chain seq x y z
N MET A 1 80.57 -11.73 0.11
CA MET A 1 79.61 -12.82 0.39
C MET A 1 78.19 -12.31 0.15
N LYS A 2 77.49 -12.86 -0.85
CA LYS A 2 76.16 -12.42 -1.32
C LYS A 2 75.07 -12.98 -0.39
N ARG A 3 74.34 -12.12 0.33
CA ARG A 3 73.15 -12.54 1.10
C ARG A 3 71.95 -12.62 0.15
N ARG A 4 71.44 -13.83 -0.03
CA ARG A 4 70.25 -14.15 -0.82
C ARG A 4 69.02 -13.58 -0.10
N ARG A 5 68.20 -12.79 -0.80
CA ARG A 5 66.88 -12.36 -0.34
C ARG A 5 65.90 -13.50 -0.60
N SER A 6 65.34 -14.09 0.46
CA SER A 6 64.23 -15.04 0.36
C SER A 6 62.96 -14.29 0.00
N LEU A 7 62.39 -14.58 -1.17
CA LEU A 7 61.05 -14.17 -1.57
C LEU A 7 60.06 -15.15 -0.94
N ALA A 8 59.23 -14.67 -0.03
CA ALA A 8 58.05 -15.41 0.43
C ALA A 8 57.01 -15.43 -0.70
N PRO A 9 56.31 -16.55 -0.95
CA PRO A 9 55.26 -16.58 -1.96
C PRO A 9 54.05 -15.79 -1.45
N LEU A 10 53.63 -14.78 -2.22
CA LEU A 10 52.39 -14.04 -2.00
C LEU A 10 51.22 -14.98 -2.35
N LEU A 11 50.55 -15.52 -1.34
CA LEU A 11 49.28 -16.22 -1.50
C LEU A 11 48.22 -15.20 -1.93
N VAL A 12 47.92 -15.15 -3.22
CA VAL A 12 46.74 -14.46 -3.74
C VAL A 12 45.53 -15.32 -3.36
N ALA A 13 44.87 -14.96 -2.27
CA ALA A 13 43.56 -15.51 -1.94
C ALA A 13 42.55 -14.95 -2.94
N THR A 14 42.22 -15.74 -3.96
CA THR A 14 41.12 -15.43 -4.87
C THR A 14 39.82 -15.52 -4.06
N ALA A 15 39.31 -14.37 -3.59
CA ALA A 15 37.98 -14.31 -3.04
C ALA A 15 36.99 -14.66 -4.16
N LEU A 16 36.42 -15.87 -4.12
CA LEU A 16 35.23 -16.20 -4.89
C LEU A 16 34.13 -15.26 -4.41
N GLN A 17 33.88 -14.20 -5.18
CA GLN A 17 32.64 -13.45 -5.09
C GLN A 17 31.51 -14.41 -5.43
N GLY A 18 30.88 -14.96 -4.39
CA GLY A 18 29.59 -15.60 -4.51
C GLY A 18 28.62 -14.56 -5.06
N ALA A 19 28.29 -14.68 -6.35
CA ALA A 19 27.16 -13.97 -6.90
C ALA A 19 25.93 -14.33 -6.06
N ALA A 20 25.25 -13.31 -5.52
CA ALA A 20 23.96 -13.52 -4.90
C ALA A 20 23.07 -14.28 -5.91
N PRO A 21 22.31 -15.30 -5.47
CA PRO A 21 21.42 -16.01 -6.39
C PRO A 21 20.48 -15.00 -7.04
N ALA A 22 20.45 -14.99 -8.37
CA ALA A 22 19.57 -14.13 -9.14
C ALA A 22 18.11 -14.51 -8.89
N ALA A 23 17.50 -13.90 -7.88
CA ALA A 23 16.06 -13.94 -7.72
C ALA A 23 15.43 -12.99 -8.75
N SER A 24 15.12 -13.46 -9.97
CA SER A 24 14.31 -12.66 -10.91
C SER A 24 13.66 -13.38 -12.09
N ALA A 25 13.69 -14.71 -12.19
CA ALA A 25 13.14 -15.41 -13.36
C ALA A 25 11.59 -15.38 -13.49
N ALA A 26 10.84 -14.89 -12.49
CA ALA A 26 9.38 -15.01 -12.46
C ALA A 26 8.58 -13.71 -12.71
N TRP A 27 9.23 -12.54 -12.82
CA TRP A 27 8.53 -11.25 -12.88
C TRP A 27 9.03 -10.38 -14.06
N ALA A 28 8.11 -9.94 -14.92
CA ALA A 28 8.40 -9.04 -16.03
C ALA A 28 7.84 -7.64 -15.75
N LEU A 29 8.67 -6.58 -15.83
CA LEU A 29 8.23 -5.21 -15.56
C LEU A 29 7.14 -4.81 -16.57
N ALA A 30 5.99 -4.38 -16.05
CA ALA A 30 4.82 -3.99 -16.84
C ALA A 30 4.53 -2.49 -16.76
N TYR A 31 4.83 -1.86 -15.62
CA TYR A 31 4.60 -0.43 -15.44
C TYR A 31 5.57 0.14 -14.41
N GLU A 32 6.09 1.33 -14.70
CA GLU A 32 6.84 2.14 -13.76
C GLU A 32 6.56 3.63 -13.97
N GLN A 33 6.19 4.30 -12.87
CA GLN A 33 6.21 5.74 -12.80
C GLN A 33 7.00 6.19 -11.57
N SER A 34 8.14 6.84 -11.83
CA SER A 34 8.88 7.64 -10.86
C SER A 34 8.41 9.09 -10.96
N PHE A 35 8.18 9.74 -9.83
CA PHE A 35 7.77 11.14 -9.79
C PHE A 35 8.94 12.11 -9.57
N ALA A 36 10.17 11.59 -9.41
CA ALA A 36 11.36 12.37 -9.06
C ALA A 36 11.71 13.45 -10.11
N GLY A 37 11.50 13.16 -11.39
CA GLY A 37 11.71 14.12 -12.49
C GLY A 37 10.58 15.14 -12.66
N GLY A 38 9.56 15.11 -11.80
CA GLY A 38 8.30 15.82 -12.02
C GLY A 38 7.44 15.12 -13.08
N GLY A 39 6.68 15.91 -13.85
CA GLY A 39 5.76 15.41 -14.87
C GLY A 39 4.32 15.27 -14.36
N ALA A 40 3.43 14.83 -15.23
CA ALA A 40 2.03 14.58 -14.88
C ALA A 40 1.82 13.13 -14.43
N LEU A 41 0.75 12.88 -13.68
CA LEU A 41 0.25 11.53 -13.45
C LEU A 41 0.02 10.83 -14.80
N ASP A 42 0.50 9.60 -14.98
CA ASP A 42 0.30 8.88 -16.24
C ASP A 42 -1.18 8.55 -16.43
N ALA A 43 -1.87 9.36 -17.23
CA ALA A 43 -3.29 9.21 -17.50
C ALA A 43 -3.63 7.96 -18.33
N SER A 44 -2.64 7.28 -18.92
CA SER A 44 -2.83 6.00 -19.60
C SER A 44 -2.92 4.83 -18.62
N PHE A 45 -2.28 4.94 -17.46
CA PHE A 45 -2.36 3.94 -16.39
C PHE A 45 -3.39 4.32 -15.32
N TRP A 46 -3.51 5.60 -14.95
CA TRP A 46 -4.36 6.06 -13.87
C TRP A 46 -5.64 6.75 -14.36
N ARG A 47 -6.71 6.56 -13.61
CA ARG A 47 -7.86 7.49 -13.56
C ARG A 47 -8.06 7.96 -12.12
N GLN A 48 -8.63 9.14 -11.95
CA GLN A 48 -8.98 9.66 -10.63
C GLN A 48 -10.43 9.29 -10.29
N GLU A 49 -10.69 9.01 -9.02
CA GLU A 49 -12.06 8.87 -8.51
C GLU A 49 -12.55 10.23 -7.98
N THR A 50 -13.86 10.46 -8.06
CA THR A 50 -14.48 11.72 -7.65
C THR A 50 -15.75 11.49 -6.84
N GLY A 51 -16.10 12.43 -5.97
CA GLY A 51 -17.30 12.35 -5.14
C GLY A 51 -17.17 11.41 -3.93
N LEU A 52 -18.31 11.07 -3.36
CA LEU A 52 -18.43 10.17 -2.22
C LEU A 52 -18.40 8.72 -2.71
N GLN A 53 -17.45 7.92 -2.23
CA GLN A 53 -17.18 6.60 -2.81
C GLN A 53 -17.51 5.44 -1.86
N ARG A 54 -16.98 5.45 -0.63
CA ARG A 54 -16.92 4.22 0.19
C ARG A 54 -17.13 4.53 1.67
N ASN A 55 -17.46 3.49 2.43
CA ASN A 55 -17.46 3.41 3.90
C ASN A 55 -18.07 4.57 4.71
N ARG A 56 -18.94 5.39 4.09
CA ARG A 56 -19.46 6.63 4.69
C ARG A 56 -18.34 7.52 5.24
N GLU A 57 -17.21 7.54 4.53
CA GLU A 57 -16.08 8.41 4.82
C GLU A 57 -16.51 9.89 4.68
N ALA A 58 -15.81 10.79 5.37
CA ALA A 58 -16.23 12.17 5.46
C ALA A 58 -15.98 12.94 4.14
N GLN A 59 -14.90 12.63 3.43
CA GLN A 59 -14.41 13.38 2.27
C GLN A 59 -15.16 13.08 0.97
N SER A 60 -15.27 14.10 0.12
CA SER A 60 -15.52 13.93 -1.31
C SER A 60 -14.17 13.87 -2.05
N TYR A 61 -13.92 12.84 -2.85
CA TYR A 61 -12.72 12.80 -3.68
C TYR A 61 -12.81 13.87 -4.79
N GLN A 62 -11.73 14.62 -5.01
CA GLN A 62 -11.68 15.71 -5.98
C GLN A 62 -10.38 15.65 -6.79
N PRO A 63 -10.40 16.06 -8.08
CA PRO A 63 -9.19 16.06 -8.89
C PRO A 63 -8.07 16.98 -8.37
N GLY A 64 -8.44 18.11 -7.77
CA GLY A 64 -7.49 19.09 -7.21
C GLY A 64 -6.71 18.62 -5.98
N ASN A 65 -6.97 17.41 -5.51
CA ASN A 65 -6.30 16.79 -4.37
C ASN A 65 -5.27 15.74 -4.78
N VAL A 66 -5.09 15.51 -6.09
CA VAL A 66 -4.09 14.59 -6.66
C VAL A 66 -3.14 15.39 -7.55
N MET A 67 -1.89 15.55 -7.12
CA MET A 67 -0.95 16.48 -7.74
C MET A 67 0.44 15.85 -7.83
N VAL A 68 1.16 16.04 -8.93
CA VAL A 68 2.60 15.72 -8.96
C VAL A 68 3.37 17.01 -8.68
N GLN A 69 4.06 17.07 -7.54
CA GLN A 69 4.78 18.27 -7.11
C GLN A 69 5.99 17.89 -6.25
N GLY A 70 7.14 18.52 -6.51
CA GLY A 70 8.33 18.34 -5.65
C GLY A 70 8.90 16.92 -5.68
N GLY A 71 8.82 16.23 -6.81
CA GLY A 71 9.39 14.89 -6.98
C GLY A 71 8.48 13.75 -6.52
N VAL A 72 7.22 14.02 -6.14
CA VAL A 72 6.27 13.04 -5.62
C VAL A 72 4.88 13.23 -6.24
N LEU A 73 4.11 12.15 -6.31
CA LEU A 73 2.66 12.23 -6.36
C LEU A 73 2.13 12.50 -4.94
N ARG A 74 1.45 13.61 -4.77
CA ARG A 74 0.79 14.02 -3.53
C ARG A 74 -0.71 13.80 -3.63
N ILE A 75 -1.22 13.00 -2.71
CA ILE A 75 -2.65 12.93 -2.39
C ILE A 75 -2.87 13.74 -1.10
N GLU A 76 -3.53 14.89 -1.20
CA GLU A 76 -3.71 15.81 -0.08
C GLU A 76 -5.17 15.81 0.39
N ALA A 77 -5.40 15.56 1.68
CA ALA A 77 -6.72 15.70 2.30
C ALA A 77 -6.83 17.07 2.97
N ARG A 78 -7.98 17.74 2.80
CA ARG A 78 -8.20 19.10 3.28
C ARG A 78 -9.54 19.23 4.00
N ARG A 79 -9.60 20.17 4.93
CA ARG A 79 -10.84 20.71 5.47
C ARG A 79 -11.30 21.86 4.58
N GLU A 80 -12.28 21.58 3.74
CA GLU A 80 -12.89 22.57 2.84
C GLU A 80 -14.27 22.12 2.42
N THR A 81 -15.18 23.07 2.24
CA THR A 81 -16.50 22.77 1.68
C THR A 81 -16.40 22.64 0.17
N VAL A 82 -16.65 21.45 -0.35
CA VAL A 82 -16.61 21.14 -1.78
C VAL A 82 -17.93 20.56 -2.26
N PRO A 83 -18.39 20.92 -3.47
CA PRO A 83 -19.60 20.32 -4.03
C PRO A 83 -19.38 18.84 -4.31
N ASN A 84 -20.44 18.04 -4.15
CA ASN A 84 -20.44 16.66 -4.60
C ASN A 84 -20.70 16.62 -6.12
N PRO A 85 -19.72 16.23 -6.94
CA PRO A 85 -19.86 16.23 -8.40
C PRO A 85 -20.95 15.28 -8.91
N HIS A 86 -21.36 14.31 -8.09
CA HIS A 86 -22.38 13.31 -8.44
C HIS A 86 -23.73 13.56 -7.75
N TRP A 87 -23.94 14.75 -7.21
CA TRP A 87 -25.19 15.06 -6.51
C TRP A 87 -26.41 14.89 -7.42
N ARG A 88 -27.44 14.22 -6.91
CA ARG A 88 -28.74 14.05 -7.56
C ARG A 88 -29.83 14.30 -6.54
N ALA A 89 -30.72 15.25 -6.86
CA ALA A 89 -31.90 15.52 -6.05
C ALA A 89 -32.71 14.23 -5.82
N SER A 90 -33.18 14.04 -4.58
CA SER A 90 -34.06 12.92 -4.19
C SER A 90 -33.49 11.50 -4.36
N SER A 91 -32.16 11.35 -4.49
CA SER A 91 -31.55 10.00 -4.49
C SER A 91 -31.64 9.34 -3.11
N GLY A 92 -31.92 8.04 -3.08
CA GLY A 92 -31.81 7.21 -1.87
C GLY A 92 -30.38 6.75 -1.55
N ASP A 93 -29.43 6.91 -2.48
CA ASP A 93 -28.02 6.61 -2.21
C ASP A 93 -27.35 7.81 -1.54
N TRP A 94 -26.78 7.58 -0.34
CA TRP A 94 -26.07 8.61 0.43
C TRP A 94 -24.95 9.29 -0.36
N ARG A 95 -24.33 8.57 -1.31
CA ARG A 95 -23.26 9.11 -2.17
C ARG A 95 -23.76 10.16 -3.14
N LEU A 96 -25.05 10.11 -3.50
CA LEU A 96 -25.66 10.98 -4.49
C LEU A 96 -26.59 12.01 -3.84
N SER A 97 -27.11 11.74 -2.64
CA SER A 97 -28.06 12.62 -1.96
C SER A 97 -27.41 13.80 -1.23
N ARG A 98 -26.15 13.65 -0.79
CA ARG A 98 -25.39 14.70 -0.12
C ARG A 98 -24.88 15.74 -1.13
N ARG A 99 -25.26 17.02 -0.95
CA ARG A 99 -24.92 18.13 -1.87
C ARG A 99 -23.44 18.53 -1.83
N GLU A 100 -22.85 18.49 -0.65
CA GLU A 100 -21.50 18.97 -0.39
C GLU A 100 -20.82 18.16 0.71
N SER A 101 -19.50 18.17 0.72
CA SER A 101 -18.70 17.65 1.82
C SER A 101 -17.86 18.75 2.45
N SER A 102 -17.66 18.67 3.77
CA SER A 102 -16.77 19.53 4.55
C SER A 102 -15.29 19.14 4.44
N TYR A 103 -15.00 18.05 3.73
CA TYR A 103 -13.65 17.57 3.50
C TYR A 103 -13.48 17.15 2.04
N SER A 104 -12.28 17.35 1.52
CA SER A 104 -11.84 16.85 0.22
C SER A 104 -10.62 15.96 0.37
N SER A 105 -10.41 15.06 -0.58
CA SER A 105 -9.17 14.28 -0.70
C SER A 105 -9.00 13.74 -2.12
N GLY A 106 -7.96 12.93 -2.35
CA GLY A 106 -7.68 12.31 -3.64
C GLY A 106 -7.70 10.78 -3.60
N ALA A 107 -8.05 10.20 -4.74
CA ALA A 107 -7.99 8.77 -4.99
C ALA A 107 -7.67 8.53 -6.47
N ILE A 108 -6.77 7.58 -6.72
CA ILE A 108 -6.44 7.11 -8.07
C ILE A 108 -6.63 5.60 -8.16
N VAL A 109 -6.98 5.15 -9.34
CA VAL A 109 -7.22 3.73 -9.64
C VAL A 109 -6.65 3.38 -11.01
N SER A 110 -6.04 2.20 -11.12
CA SER A 110 -5.48 1.70 -12.37
C SER A 110 -6.59 1.50 -13.41
N ARG A 111 -6.33 1.88 -14.66
CA ARG A 111 -7.25 1.71 -15.80
C ARG A 111 -7.33 0.25 -16.22
N ALA A 112 -6.19 -0.41 -16.38
CA ALA A 112 -6.13 -1.85 -16.60
C ALA A 112 -6.15 -2.57 -15.24
N PRO A 113 -6.87 -3.70 -15.13
CA PRO A 113 -6.76 -4.56 -13.98
C PRO A 113 -5.42 -5.31 -14.00
N LEU A 114 -4.93 -5.64 -12.82
CA LEU A 114 -3.77 -6.49 -12.59
C LEU A 114 -4.27 -7.89 -12.25
N ARG A 115 -3.53 -8.91 -12.67
CA ARG A 115 -3.72 -10.31 -12.23
C ARG A 115 -2.35 -10.89 -11.99
N PHE A 116 -2.18 -11.56 -10.85
CA PHE A 116 -0.90 -12.13 -10.43
C PHE A 116 0.28 -11.17 -10.66
N ALA A 117 0.32 -10.14 -9.82
CA ALA A 117 1.25 -9.03 -9.97
C ALA A 117 2.18 -8.92 -8.75
N ARG A 118 3.40 -8.47 -9.02
CA ARG A 118 4.22 -7.83 -8.01
C ARG A 118 3.97 -6.33 -8.10
N VAL A 119 3.66 -5.70 -6.99
CA VAL A 119 3.45 -4.25 -6.89
C VAL A 119 4.41 -3.71 -5.85
N GLU A 120 5.13 -2.65 -6.17
CA GLU A 120 5.99 -1.96 -5.22
C GLU A 120 5.69 -0.45 -5.25
N ILE A 121 5.44 0.11 -4.07
CA ILE A 121 5.07 1.51 -3.90
C ILE A 121 5.96 2.08 -2.79
N VAL A 122 6.68 3.16 -3.11
CA VAL A 122 7.45 3.92 -2.12
C VAL A 122 6.60 5.10 -1.68
N ALA A 123 6.17 5.09 -0.43
CA ALA A 123 5.20 6.07 0.08
C ALA A 123 5.60 6.63 1.44
N ARG A 124 5.12 7.83 1.74
CA ARG A 124 5.20 8.49 3.03
C ARG A 124 3.80 8.84 3.52
N THR A 125 3.43 8.23 4.63
CA THR A 125 2.09 8.24 5.21
C THR A 125 1.89 9.47 6.12
N PRO A 126 0.74 10.17 6.06
CA PRO A 126 0.44 11.23 7.01
C PRO A 126 0.16 10.69 8.41
N SER A 127 0.41 11.52 9.43
CA SER A 127 -0.02 11.30 10.81
C SER A 127 -1.28 12.11 11.13
N GLY A 128 -2.08 11.65 12.09
CA GLY A 128 -3.16 12.44 12.70
C GLY A 128 -4.49 11.71 12.71
N ALA A 129 -5.24 11.83 13.81
CA ALA A 129 -6.51 11.12 13.96
C ALA A 129 -7.46 11.40 12.78
N GLY A 130 -8.14 10.36 12.32
CA GLY A 130 -9.07 10.42 11.19
C GLY A 130 -8.44 10.22 9.82
N VAL A 131 -7.12 10.30 9.64
CA VAL A 131 -6.50 9.97 8.35
C VAL A 131 -6.53 8.46 8.11
N TRP A 132 -6.84 8.06 6.87
CA TRP A 132 -6.88 6.66 6.44
C TRP A 132 -6.29 6.49 5.02
N PRO A 133 -4.95 6.50 4.89
CA PRO A 133 -4.26 6.16 3.65
C PRO A 133 -4.34 4.65 3.37
N ALA A 134 -4.53 4.29 2.11
CA ALA A 134 -4.64 2.89 1.67
C ALA A 134 -3.97 2.66 0.31
N LEU A 135 -3.33 1.49 0.17
CA LEU A 135 -2.83 0.88 -1.06
C LEU A 135 -3.46 -0.51 -1.16
N TRP A 136 -4.29 -0.74 -2.18
CA TRP A 136 -5.12 -1.95 -2.20
C TRP A 136 -5.55 -2.32 -3.60
N LEU A 137 -5.91 -3.58 -3.79
CA LEU A 137 -6.41 -4.11 -5.05
C LEU A 137 -7.82 -4.66 -4.83
N VAL A 138 -8.71 -4.47 -5.79
CA VAL A 138 -10.09 -4.96 -5.67
C VAL A 138 -10.67 -5.48 -6.98
N HIS A 139 -11.40 -6.58 -6.88
CA HIS A 139 -12.33 -7.11 -7.85
C HIS A 139 -13.75 -7.08 -7.28
N GLU A 140 -14.68 -6.48 -8.02
CA GLU A 140 -16.09 -6.42 -7.63
C GLU A 140 -16.96 -6.68 -8.87
N ALA A 141 -17.70 -7.78 -8.82
CA ALA A 141 -18.67 -8.18 -9.83
C ALA A 141 -19.93 -8.73 -9.14
N ALA A 142 -21.01 -8.94 -9.90
CA ALA A 142 -22.25 -9.48 -9.34
C ALA A 142 -22.01 -10.88 -8.74
N GLY A 143 -22.12 -10.99 -7.41
CA GLY A 143 -21.91 -12.24 -6.69
C GLY A 143 -20.46 -12.62 -6.43
N GLU A 144 -19.49 -11.75 -6.73
CA GLU A 144 -18.06 -12.03 -6.55
C GLU A 144 -17.30 -10.79 -6.08
N TYR A 145 -16.67 -10.89 -4.91
CA TYR A 145 -15.88 -9.83 -4.27
C TYR A 145 -14.54 -10.37 -3.80
N GLY A 146 -13.45 -9.70 -4.19
CA GLY A 146 -12.10 -9.98 -3.73
C GLY A 146 -11.32 -8.69 -3.53
N GLU A 147 -10.59 -8.60 -2.44
CA GLU A 147 -9.81 -7.42 -2.06
C GLU A 147 -8.51 -7.85 -1.39
N ILE A 148 -7.41 -7.22 -1.78
CA ILE A 148 -6.10 -7.36 -1.16
C ILE A 148 -5.67 -5.98 -0.70
N ASP A 149 -5.70 -5.77 0.61
CA ASP A 149 -5.17 -4.57 1.24
C ASP A 149 -3.67 -4.77 1.44
N LEU A 150 -2.89 -4.28 0.47
CA LEU A 150 -1.42 -4.24 0.53
C LEU A 150 -0.96 -3.41 1.75
N PHE A 151 -1.68 -2.33 2.02
CA PHE A 151 -1.39 -1.44 3.12
C PHE A 151 -2.63 -0.63 3.48
N GLU A 152 -2.91 -0.57 4.77
CA GLU A 152 -3.69 0.49 5.38
C GLU A 152 -2.97 1.00 6.63
N ALA A 153 -3.21 2.27 6.95
CA ALA A 153 -2.96 2.82 8.28
C ALA A 153 -4.14 3.70 8.68
N VAL A 154 -4.37 3.87 9.97
CA VAL A 154 -5.38 4.78 10.50
C VAL A 154 -4.80 5.59 11.64
N GLY A 155 -5.03 6.90 11.63
CA GLY A 155 -4.42 7.79 12.62
C GLY A 155 -4.84 7.55 14.08
N LYS A 156 -5.91 6.78 14.32
CA LYS A 156 -6.31 6.31 15.66
C LYS A 156 -5.43 5.15 16.19
N HIS A 157 -4.66 4.51 15.31
CA HIS A 157 -3.67 3.48 15.62
C HIS A 157 -2.31 3.93 15.06
N PRO A 158 -1.69 4.96 15.66
CA PRO A 158 -0.42 5.48 15.16
C PRO A 158 0.62 4.38 15.12
N ASP A 159 1.56 4.51 14.17
CA ASP A 159 2.65 3.56 13.95
C ASP A 159 2.21 2.12 13.66
N THR A 160 0.93 1.88 13.38
CA THR A 160 0.41 0.54 13.09
C THR A 160 0.02 0.44 11.63
N VAL A 161 0.57 -0.57 10.95
CA VAL A 161 0.20 -0.90 9.58
C VAL A 161 -0.71 -2.13 9.57
N PHE A 162 -1.66 -2.15 8.66
CA PHE A 162 -2.61 -3.24 8.46
C PHE A 162 -2.49 -3.78 7.04
N ALA A 163 -2.73 -5.07 6.92
CA ALA A 163 -2.85 -5.78 5.65
C ALA A 163 -3.94 -6.81 5.79
N GLY A 164 -4.60 -7.11 4.68
CA GLY A 164 -5.78 -7.95 4.70
C GLY A 164 -6.08 -8.57 3.36
N VAL A 165 -6.80 -9.68 3.43
CA VAL A 165 -7.52 -10.21 2.28
C VAL A 165 -8.97 -10.32 2.67
N HIS A 166 -9.83 -9.74 1.84
CA HIS A 166 -11.28 -9.82 1.99
C HIS A 166 -11.88 -10.54 0.78
N TRP A 167 -12.85 -11.43 1.02
CA TRP A 167 -13.48 -12.19 -0.05
C TRP A 167 -14.93 -12.56 0.27
N GLY A 168 -15.77 -12.65 -0.74
CA GLY A 168 -17.18 -12.99 -0.56
C GLY A 168 -17.99 -12.83 -1.83
N THR A 169 -19.31 -12.83 -1.67
CA THR A 169 -20.25 -12.55 -2.77
C THR A 169 -20.81 -11.12 -2.71
N ASP A 170 -20.61 -10.43 -1.59
CA ASP A 170 -21.03 -9.04 -1.35
C ASP A 170 -20.00 -8.35 -0.43
N PRO A 171 -19.58 -7.11 -0.74
CA PRO A 171 -18.62 -6.36 0.08
C PRO A 171 -19.06 -6.18 1.54
N ARG A 172 -20.36 -6.14 1.84
CA ARG A 172 -20.90 -5.91 3.18
C ARG A 172 -20.90 -7.15 4.06
N THR A 173 -20.92 -8.34 3.47
CA THR A 173 -20.96 -9.63 4.20
C THR A 173 -19.71 -10.48 3.95
N ARG A 174 -18.67 -9.87 3.37
CA ARG A 174 -17.39 -10.50 3.05
C ARG A 174 -16.71 -11.11 4.29
N LYS A 175 -16.04 -12.23 4.06
CA LYS A 175 -15.05 -12.81 4.97
C LYS A 175 -13.75 -12.02 4.86
N HIS A 176 -12.91 -12.14 5.88
CA HIS A 176 -11.60 -11.51 5.88
C HIS A 176 -10.59 -12.27 6.73
N ARG A 177 -9.32 -12.09 6.39
CA ARG A 177 -8.17 -12.46 7.22
C ARG A 177 -7.24 -11.26 7.18
N ASN A 178 -7.05 -10.62 8.33
CA ASN A 178 -6.27 -9.40 8.44
C ASN A 178 -5.20 -9.60 9.50
N ASP A 179 -4.10 -8.87 9.37
CA ASP A 179 -3.06 -8.79 10.39
C ASP A 179 -2.59 -7.34 10.53
N SER A 180 -1.90 -7.06 11.64
CA SER A 180 -1.38 -5.74 11.94
C SER A 180 0.01 -5.82 12.53
N ARG A 181 0.80 -4.78 12.30
CA ARG A 181 2.15 -4.68 12.84
C ARG A 181 2.42 -3.27 13.35
N VAL A 182 2.91 -3.19 14.58
CA VAL A 182 3.48 -1.94 15.12
C VAL A 182 4.87 -1.74 14.54
N VAL A 183 5.10 -0.57 13.97
CA VAL A 183 6.34 -0.11 13.34
C VAL A 183 6.64 1.29 13.91
N PRO A 184 7.37 1.38 15.03
CA PRO A 184 7.59 2.65 15.73
C PRO A 184 8.13 3.76 14.82
N GLY A 185 7.49 4.93 14.83
CA GLY A 185 7.77 6.10 14.00
C GLY A 185 7.43 5.96 12.51
N PHE A 186 6.60 4.98 12.11
CA PHE A 186 6.25 4.73 10.71
C PHE A 186 5.67 5.97 10.00
N GLU A 187 4.83 6.73 10.69
CA GLU A 187 4.19 7.91 10.13
C GLU A 187 5.22 9.00 9.79
N GLY A 188 5.06 9.66 8.64
CA GLY A 188 5.97 10.73 8.21
C GLY A 188 7.31 10.26 7.64
N ARG A 189 7.57 8.94 7.55
CA ARG A 189 8.77 8.38 6.93
C ARG A 189 8.46 7.68 5.60
N TRP A 190 9.49 7.55 4.77
CA TRP A 190 9.41 6.81 3.52
C TRP A 190 9.55 5.32 3.77
N HIS A 191 8.61 4.55 3.25
CA HIS A 191 8.60 3.10 3.34
C HIS A 191 8.33 2.47 1.98
N THR A 192 8.88 1.29 1.76
CA THR A 192 8.62 0.48 0.57
C THR A 192 7.57 -0.58 0.89
N HIS A 193 6.39 -0.46 0.28
CA HIS A 193 5.31 -1.43 0.37
C HIS A 193 5.39 -2.37 -0.82
N THR A 194 5.48 -3.67 -0.59
CA THR A 194 5.57 -4.67 -1.66
C THR A 194 4.47 -5.71 -1.52
N LEU A 195 3.72 -5.92 -2.59
CA LEU A 195 2.83 -7.07 -2.79
C LEU A 195 3.50 -8.02 -3.77
N GLU A 196 3.54 -9.30 -3.45
CA GLU A 196 3.74 -10.38 -4.41
C GLU A 196 2.50 -11.26 -4.40
N TRP A 197 1.68 -11.13 -5.45
CA TRP A 197 0.47 -11.91 -5.64
C TRP A 197 0.68 -12.89 -6.79
N THR A 198 0.66 -14.16 -6.45
CA THR A 198 0.82 -15.29 -7.35
C THR A 198 -0.42 -16.19 -7.27
N PRO A 199 -0.58 -17.18 -8.17
CA PRO A 199 -1.68 -18.13 -8.07
C PRO A 199 -1.74 -18.89 -6.74
N SER A 200 -0.63 -19.04 -6.01
CA SER A 200 -0.55 -19.85 -4.78
C SER A 200 -0.27 -19.04 -3.51
N ALA A 201 -0.04 -17.74 -3.62
CA ALA A 201 0.28 -16.91 -2.47
C ALA A 201 0.04 -15.42 -2.71
N VAL A 202 -0.48 -14.75 -1.70
CA VAL A 202 -0.37 -13.30 -1.49
C VAL A 202 0.66 -13.10 -0.39
N THR A 203 1.75 -12.40 -0.69
CA THR A 203 2.79 -12.03 0.29
C THR A 203 2.94 -10.52 0.31
N ILE A 204 2.85 -9.94 1.51
CA ILE A 204 3.02 -8.49 1.72
C ILE A 204 4.27 -8.27 2.55
N SER A 205 5.09 -7.33 2.08
CA SER A 205 6.35 -6.93 2.70
C SER A 205 6.37 -5.43 2.96
N LEU A 206 7.09 -5.06 4.02
CA LEU A 206 7.42 -3.68 4.36
C LEU A 206 8.94 -3.56 4.43
N ASP A 207 9.52 -2.62 3.68
CA ASP A 207 10.96 -2.39 3.58
C ASP A 207 11.76 -3.67 3.28
N GLY A 208 11.23 -4.46 2.33
CA GLY A 208 11.82 -5.72 1.89
C GLY A 208 11.67 -6.89 2.87
N ARG A 209 10.95 -6.71 4.00
CA ARG A 209 10.71 -7.77 4.98
C ARG A 209 9.26 -8.26 4.89
N PRO A 210 9.02 -9.53 4.51
CA PRO A 210 7.67 -10.09 4.49
C PRO A 210 7.11 -10.13 5.91
N TRP A 211 5.83 -9.82 6.05
CA TRP A 211 5.16 -9.81 7.35
C TRP A 211 3.73 -10.33 7.32
N TYR A 212 3.10 -10.38 6.14
CA TYR A 212 1.79 -10.99 5.96
C TYR A 212 1.81 -11.96 4.78
N ARG A 213 1.13 -13.10 4.94
CA ARG A 213 0.97 -14.11 3.91
C ARG A 213 -0.44 -14.70 3.93
N PHE A 214 -1.02 -14.91 2.76
CA PHE A 214 -2.33 -15.51 2.57
C PHE A 214 -2.26 -16.55 1.44
N ASP A 215 -2.87 -17.72 1.65
CA ASP A 215 -3.07 -18.74 0.61
C ASP A 215 -4.40 -18.47 -0.13
N PRO A 216 -4.40 -18.11 -1.43
CA PRO A 216 -5.61 -17.88 -2.21
C PRO A 216 -6.64 -19.01 -2.15
N ASP A 217 -6.25 -20.26 -1.87
CA ASP A 217 -7.19 -21.37 -1.75
C ASP A 217 -8.12 -21.23 -0.53
N ASP A 218 -7.71 -20.50 0.51
CA ASP A 218 -8.56 -20.17 1.66
C ASP A 218 -9.72 -19.22 1.27
N ALA A 219 -9.60 -18.51 0.15
CA ALA A 219 -10.59 -17.56 -0.34
C ALA A 219 -11.63 -18.15 -1.30
N ARG A 220 -11.55 -19.45 -1.62
CA ARG A 220 -12.51 -20.11 -2.52
C ARG A 220 -13.91 -20.15 -1.91
N LEU A 221 -14.90 -19.90 -2.75
CA LEU A 221 -16.31 -19.94 -2.40
C LEU A 221 -17.02 -21.12 -3.09
N PRO A 222 -18.18 -21.57 -2.57
CA PRO A 222 -18.99 -22.59 -3.24
C PRO A 222 -19.29 -22.24 -4.70
N GLY A 223 -19.44 -23.26 -5.55
CA GLY A 223 -19.69 -23.05 -6.98
C GLY A 223 -18.45 -22.71 -7.80
N GLY A 224 -17.25 -22.84 -7.23
CA GLY A 224 -15.98 -22.61 -7.94
C GLY A 224 -15.61 -21.13 -8.11
N ILE A 225 -16.26 -20.24 -7.36
CA ILE A 225 -15.95 -18.82 -7.35
C ILE A 225 -14.63 -18.60 -6.61
N ASP A 226 -13.72 -17.85 -7.22
CA ASP A 226 -12.37 -17.63 -6.73
C ASP A 226 -11.95 -16.16 -6.90
N PRO A 227 -12.38 -15.29 -5.97
CA PRO A 227 -12.21 -13.86 -6.13
C PRO A 227 -10.74 -13.43 -6.16
N LEU A 228 -9.86 -14.20 -5.51
CA LEU A 228 -8.43 -13.94 -5.39
C LEU A 228 -7.62 -14.37 -6.62
N ARG A 229 -8.28 -14.98 -7.61
CA ARG A 229 -7.69 -15.28 -8.93
C ARG A 229 -8.31 -14.46 -10.06
N ARG A 230 -9.19 -13.50 -9.74
CA ARG A 230 -9.77 -12.56 -10.70
C ARG A 230 -8.87 -11.34 -10.94
N PRO A 231 -8.97 -10.68 -12.11
CA PRO A 231 -8.32 -9.38 -12.32
C PRO A 231 -8.83 -8.32 -11.33
N MET A 232 -7.91 -7.56 -10.73
CA MET A 232 -8.19 -6.54 -9.71
C MET A 232 -7.61 -5.19 -10.10
N HIS A 233 -8.28 -4.09 -9.76
CA HIS A 233 -7.74 -2.75 -9.98
C HIS A 233 -6.95 -2.27 -8.76
N LEU A 234 -5.74 -1.75 -8.98
CA LEU A 234 -4.93 -1.10 -7.94
C LEU A 234 -5.51 0.28 -7.62
N ARG A 235 -5.72 0.56 -6.33
CA ARG A 235 -6.23 1.81 -5.78
C ARG A 235 -5.22 2.40 -4.79
N ILE A 236 -5.08 3.72 -4.85
CA ILE A 236 -4.29 4.52 -3.90
C ILE A 236 -5.17 5.69 -3.49
N ASN A 237 -5.45 5.82 -2.20
CA ASN A 237 -6.27 6.93 -1.70
C ASN A 237 -5.86 7.36 -0.29
N LEU A 238 -6.34 8.54 0.08
CA LEU A 238 -6.32 9.04 1.45
C LEU A 238 -7.76 9.34 1.88
N ALA A 239 -8.38 8.45 2.64
CA ALA A 239 -9.70 8.67 3.22
C ALA A 239 -9.61 9.51 4.51
N LEU A 240 -10.74 10.09 4.93
CA LEU A 240 -10.91 10.77 6.19
C LEU A 240 -12.13 10.23 6.95
N GLY A 241 -11.89 9.84 8.20
CA GLY A 241 -12.89 9.34 9.12
C GLY A 241 -13.53 8.03 8.70
N GLY A 242 -14.86 7.95 8.78
CA GLY A 242 -15.59 6.68 8.68
C GLY A 242 -15.37 5.81 9.93
N SER A 243 -15.98 4.62 9.94
CA SER A 243 -15.87 3.71 11.09
C SER A 243 -14.44 3.25 11.35
N TRP A 244 -13.60 3.18 10.30
CA TRP A 244 -12.22 2.77 10.42
C TRP A 244 -11.28 3.92 10.77
N GLY A 245 -11.31 5.04 10.05
CA GLY A 245 -10.45 6.20 10.35
C GLY A 245 -10.77 6.88 11.69
N GLY A 246 -12.04 6.84 12.15
CA GLY A 246 -12.46 7.44 13.41
C GLY A 246 -12.67 8.95 13.34
N ASP A 247 -12.59 9.63 14.48
CA ASP A 247 -12.75 11.08 14.56
C ASP A 247 -11.59 11.82 13.88
N ILE A 248 -11.91 12.90 13.17
CA ILE A 248 -10.94 13.69 12.40
C ILE A 248 -10.39 14.82 13.30
N ASP A 249 -9.07 14.89 13.41
CA ASP A 249 -8.38 16.04 14.01
C ASP A 249 -8.16 17.12 12.94
N ASP A 250 -9.03 18.13 12.92
CA ASP A 250 -8.94 19.28 12.03
C ASP A 250 -7.58 20.01 12.12
N GLY A 251 -6.92 19.97 13.28
CA GLY A 251 -5.61 20.58 13.50
C GLY A 251 -4.45 19.87 12.80
N LYS A 252 -4.69 18.67 12.25
CA LYS A 252 -3.73 17.88 11.46
C LYS A 252 -3.92 18.00 9.96
N LEU A 253 -4.90 18.79 9.50
CA LEU A 253 -5.13 19.06 8.09
C LEU A 253 -4.41 20.34 7.64
N PRO A 254 -3.89 20.41 6.39
CA PRO A 254 -3.95 19.37 5.37
C PRO A 254 -3.03 18.17 5.66
N ALA A 255 -3.53 16.96 5.44
CA ALA A 255 -2.78 15.71 5.56
C ALA A 255 -2.31 15.26 4.17
N ARG A 256 -1.07 14.77 4.06
CA ARG A 256 -0.44 14.43 2.77
C ARG A 256 0.02 12.99 2.75
N PHE A 257 -0.51 12.23 1.80
CA PHE A 257 0.01 10.92 1.43
C PHE A 257 0.85 11.10 0.16
N ASP A 258 2.17 11.04 0.32
CA ASP A 258 3.13 11.28 -0.75
C ASP A 258 3.65 9.93 -1.29
N ILE A 259 3.74 9.80 -2.61
CA ILE A 259 4.18 8.59 -3.32
C ILE A 259 5.36 8.99 -4.21
N ALA A 260 6.53 8.37 -4.00
CA ALA A 260 7.73 8.64 -4.78
C ALA A 260 7.77 7.83 -6.08
N SER A 261 7.30 6.59 -6.05
CA SER A 261 7.24 5.73 -7.23
C SER A 261 6.22 4.60 -7.08
N VAL A 262 5.71 4.14 -8.22
CA VAL A 262 4.93 2.91 -8.36
C VAL A 262 5.56 2.02 -9.42
N ARG A 263 5.77 0.75 -9.09
CA ARG A 263 6.28 -0.28 -10.00
C ARG A 263 5.37 -1.49 -9.98
N VAL A 264 5.07 -2.04 -11.15
CA VAL A 264 4.23 -3.23 -11.31
C VAL A 264 4.92 -4.20 -12.26
N TRP A 265 5.01 -5.45 -11.85
CA TRP A 265 5.51 -6.54 -12.67
C TRP A 265 4.43 -7.61 -12.83
N ASN A 266 4.36 -8.20 -14.01
CA ASN A 266 3.51 -9.34 -14.33
C ASN A 266 4.23 -10.64 -14.01
N TRP A 267 3.49 -11.62 -13.51
CA TRP A 267 3.99 -12.99 -13.37
C TRP A 267 4.31 -13.60 -14.74
N ALA A 268 5.51 -14.16 -14.89
CA ALA A 268 6.03 -14.68 -16.16
C ALA A 268 5.53 -16.09 -16.51
N ASP A 269 5.19 -16.92 -15.52
CA ASP A 269 4.77 -18.32 -15.72
C ASP A 269 3.26 -18.48 -15.97
N GLY A 270 2.75 -17.85 -17.04
CA GLY A 270 1.81 -18.55 -17.93
C GLY A 270 0.28 -18.43 -17.79
N ASP A 271 -0.32 -17.42 -17.15
CA ASP A 271 -1.78 -17.21 -17.25
C ASP A 271 -2.24 -15.74 -17.12
N ASN A 272 -1.60 -14.84 -17.87
CA ASN A 272 -1.94 -13.42 -17.91
C ASN A 272 -2.84 -13.05 -19.11
N ASP A 273 -4.02 -13.67 -19.18
CA ASP A 273 -5.10 -13.26 -20.10
C ASP A 273 -5.83 -11.98 -19.66
N ALA A 274 -5.49 -11.44 -18.48
CA ALA A 274 -5.87 -10.07 -18.12
C ALA A 274 -5.03 -9.12 -18.97
N ALA A 275 -5.64 -8.52 -20.00
CA ALA A 275 -5.04 -7.60 -20.96
C ALA A 275 -3.85 -6.85 -20.36
N ALA A 276 -2.64 -7.35 -20.62
CA ALA A 276 -1.43 -6.84 -20.03
C ALA A 276 -1.35 -5.35 -20.33
N ALA A 277 -1.24 -4.52 -19.28
CA ALA A 277 -0.88 -3.13 -19.48
C ALA A 277 0.42 -3.12 -20.31
N PRO A 278 0.49 -2.39 -21.44
CA PRO A 278 1.71 -2.31 -22.23
C PRO A 278 2.85 -1.84 -21.32
N VAL A 279 4.03 -2.45 -21.47
CA VAL A 279 5.24 -2.06 -20.73
C VAL A 279 5.46 -0.55 -20.91
N ARG A 280 5.27 0.22 -19.84
CA ARG A 280 5.42 1.67 -19.84
C ARG A 280 6.32 2.10 -18.70
N THR A 281 7.46 2.67 -19.05
CA THR A 281 8.45 3.22 -18.13
C THR A 281 8.51 4.72 -18.33
N SER A 282 8.29 5.50 -17.27
CA SER A 282 8.60 6.93 -17.29
C SER A 282 10.13 7.12 -17.21
N PRO A 283 10.75 8.10 -17.90
CA PRO A 283 12.16 8.38 -17.74
C PRO A 283 12.45 8.87 -16.31
N GLY A 284 13.19 8.09 -15.53
CA GLY A 284 13.66 8.49 -14.20
C GLY A 284 14.39 7.32 -13.53
N GLN A 285 15.50 7.59 -12.84
CA GLN A 285 16.16 6.53 -12.07
C GLN A 285 15.25 6.04 -10.94
N PRO A 286 15.27 4.73 -10.61
CA PRO A 286 14.57 4.20 -9.46
C PRO A 286 15.02 4.95 -8.20
N VAL A 287 14.07 5.54 -7.47
CA VAL A 287 14.36 6.11 -6.15
C VAL A 287 14.56 4.92 -5.22
N ARG A 288 15.81 4.66 -4.83
CA ARG A 288 16.04 3.88 -3.60
C ARG A 288 15.53 4.74 -2.45
N PRO A 289 14.76 4.18 -1.49
CA PRO A 289 14.47 4.91 -0.27
C PRO A 289 15.81 5.40 0.33
N PRO A 290 15.89 6.62 0.88
CA PRO A 290 17.08 7.03 1.60
C PRO A 290 17.35 5.99 2.68
N GLU A 291 18.60 5.51 2.78
CA GLU A 291 19.00 4.62 3.87
C GLU A 291 18.56 5.25 5.19
N PRO A 292 17.98 4.48 6.14
CA PRO A 292 17.73 5.01 7.46
C PRO A 292 19.06 5.53 7.99
N ALA A 293 19.07 6.78 8.46
CA ALA A 293 20.22 7.33 9.15
C ALA A 293 20.61 6.34 10.25
N ALA A 294 21.87 5.90 10.26
CA ALA A 294 22.38 5.02 11.30
C ALA A 294 22.12 5.68 12.66
N GLU A 295 21.15 5.17 13.41
CA GLU A 295 20.96 5.55 14.80
C GLU A 295 22.23 5.15 15.54
N LYS A 296 22.97 6.15 16.02
CA LYS A 296 23.98 5.93 17.05
C LYS A 296 23.24 5.36 18.24
N SER A 297 23.59 4.13 18.61
CA SER A 297 23.06 3.47 19.78
C SER A 297 23.54 4.20 21.04
N ASP A 298 22.78 5.18 21.51
CA ASP A 298 22.92 5.65 22.88
C ASP A 298 22.16 4.66 23.76
N ALA A 299 22.93 3.85 24.49
CA ALA A 299 22.43 2.88 25.44
C ALA A 299 21.59 3.60 26.52
N MET A 300 20.28 3.33 26.54
CA MET A 300 19.42 3.70 27.67
C MET A 300 19.76 2.83 28.89
N PRO A 301 19.81 3.40 30.11
CA PRO A 301 20.07 2.63 31.32
C PRO A 301 18.87 1.74 31.66
N ALA A 302 19.17 0.59 32.28
CA ALA A 302 18.18 -0.42 32.67
C ALA A 302 17.10 0.14 33.61
N ALA A 303 15.84 -0.14 33.28
CA ALA A 303 14.70 0.12 34.17
C ALA A 303 14.66 -0.90 35.32
N PRO A 304 14.20 -0.52 36.52
CA PRO A 304 14.13 -1.42 37.67
C PRO A 304 12.98 -2.42 37.53
N ALA A 305 13.16 -3.59 38.14
CA ALA A 305 12.19 -4.67 38.17
C ALA A 305 10.98 -4.32 39.05
N GLU A 306 9.77 -4.52 38.53
CA GLU A 306 8.55 -4.55 39.34
C GLU A 306 7.64 -5.74 38.99
N SER A 307 6.86 -6.08 40.00
CA SER A 307 6.29 -7.38 40.35
C SER A 307 5.11 -7.85 39.50
N ALA A 308 4.96 -9.17 39.47
CA ALA A 308 3.80 -9.88 38.95
C ALA A 308 2.51 -9.47 39.67
N GLN A 309 1.43 -9.18 38.93
CA GLN A 309 0.07 -9.56 39.30
C GLN A 309 -0.95 -9.50 38.13
N THR A 310 -1.64 -10.63 37.96
CA THR A 310 -2.99 -10.87 37.40
C THR A 310 -3.27 -10.67 35.90
N ARG A 311 -3.45 -11.81 35.23
CA ARG A 311 -4.05 -11.96 33.90
C ARG A 311 -5.55 -11.63 33.94
N ARG A 312 -6.04 -10.83 32.98
CA ARG A 312 -7.47 -10.71 32.64
C ARG A 312 -7.75 -11.47 31.32
N PRO A 313 -8.90 -12.17 31.19
CA PRO A 313 -9.25 -12.94 30.00
C PRO A 313 -9.80 -12.07 28.86
N PRO A 314 -9.84 -12.60 27.62
CA PRO A 314 -10.21 -11.83 26.42
C PRO A 314 -11.72 -11.49 26.35
N VAL A 315 -12.00 -10.30 25.83
CA VAL A 315 -13.35 -9.79 25.56
C VAL A 315 -13.90 -10.43 24.28
N ARG A 316 -15.08 -11.06 24.38
CA ARG A 316 -15.90 -11.48 23.23
C ARG A 316 -16.71 -10.28 22.72
N TRP A 317 -16.66 -10.02 21.42
CA TRP A 317 -17.58 -9.09 20.76
C TRP A 317 -18.77 -9.86 20.20
N GLY A 318 -19.97 -9.46 20.62
CA GLY A 318 -21.25 -10.02 20.19
C GLY A 318 -21.70 -9.49 18.83
N ARG A 319 -22.70 -10.19 18.28
CA ARG A 319 -23.26 -10.14 16.92
C ARG A 319 -23.64 -8.76 16.41
#